data_AF-A0A8K0U1P6-F1
#
_entry.id   AF-A0A8K0U1P6-F1
#
_cell.length_a   1.000
_cell.length_b   1.000
_cell.length_c   1.000
_cell.angle_alpha   90.00
_cell.angle_beta   90.00
_cell.angle_gamma   90.00
#
_symmetry.space_group_name_H-M   'P 1'
#
loop_
_entity.id
_entity.type
_entity.pdbx_description
1 polymer ?
#
loop_
_entity_poly.entity_id
_entity_poly.type
_entity_poly.pdbx_seq_one_letter_code
_entity_poly.pdbx_strand_id
1 'polypeptide(L)' 'ELVETWGHILTTCPLYESHRPVLRDASPDLVVSDLLGTAKGIEALIQFLQRTEAFKK' A
#
# COMPACT_ATOMS: atom_id res chain seq x y z
N GLU A 1 -4.99 19.46 -9.49
CA GLU A 1 -4.74 18.60 -8.32
C GLU A 1 -3.99 17.36 -8.79
N LEU A 2 -2.85 17.02 -8.17
CA LEU A 2 -2.14 15.77 -8.47
C LEU A 2 -2.93 14.65 -7.81
N VAL A 3 -3.79 13.98 -8.59
CA VAL A 3 -4.51 12.79 -8.12
C VAL A 3 -3.50 11.67 -7.94
N GLU A 4 -3.22 11.32 -6.69
CA GLU A 4 -2.47 10.11 -6.38
C GLU A 4 -3.34 8.89 -6.61
N THR A 5 -2.87 7.98 -7.47
CA THR A 5 -3.57 6.71 -7.70
C THR A 5 -3.20 5.72 -6.60
N TRP A 6 -4.07 4.74 -6.36
CA TRP A 6 -3.77 3.63 -5.45
C TRP A 6 -2.44 2.94 -5.79
N GLY A 7 -2.17 2.74 -7.09
CA GLY A 7 -0.89 2.22 -7.56
C GLY A 7 0.28 3.10 -7.12
N HIS A 8 0.18 4.42 -7.26
CA HIS A 8 1.21 5.35 -6.79
C HIS A 8 1.41 5.25 -5.27
N ILE A 9 0.34 5.35 -4.48
CA ILE A 9 0.38 5.32 -3.01
C ILE A 9 1.08 4.05 -2.50
N LEU A 10 0.70 2.90 -3.06
CA LEU A 10 1.19 1.59 -2.61
C LEU A 10 2.63 1.32 -3.06
N THR A 11 3.03 1.75 -4.26
CA THR A 11 4.29 1.29 -4.88
C THR A 11 5.42 2.30 -4.92
N THR A 12 5.14 3.59 -5.16
CA THR A 12 6.18 4.60 -5.44
C THR A 12 6.06 5.90 -4.64
N CYS A 13 4.91 6.19 -4.01
CA CYS A 13 4.72 7.44 -3.27
C CYS A 13 5.74 7.58 -2.13
N PRO A 14 6.58 8.64 -2.12
CA PRO A 14 7.60 8.83 -1.10
C PRO A 14 7.01 9.06 0.30
N LEU A 15 5.82 9.66 0.38
CA LEU A 15 5.15 10.00 1.64
C LEU A 15 4.90 8.77 2.53
N TYR A 16 4.68 7.60 1.91
CA TYR A 16 4.35 6.37 2.61
C TYR A 16 5.47 5.32 2.60
N GLU A 17 6.68 5.69 2.18
CA GLU A 17 7.82 4.77 2.11
C GLU A 17 8.12 4.10 3.46
N SER A 18 8.07 4.86 4.56
CA SER A 18 8.28 4.34 5.92
C SER A 18 7.25 3.31 6.36
N HIS A 19 6.06 3.32 5.76
CA HIS A 19 4.96 2.40 6.04
C HIS A 19 4.93 1.21 5.08
N ARG A 20 5.63 1.30 3.93
CA ARG A 20 5.70 0.28 2.88
C ARG A 20 6.33 -1.07 3.26
N PRO A 21 7.17 -1.22 4.32
CA PRO A 21 7.66 -2.53 4.73
C PRO A 21 6.54 -3.56 4.99
N VAL A 22 5.36 -3.14 5.48
CA VAL A 22 4.23 -4.05 5.70
C VAL A 22 3.68 -4.62 4.39
N LEU A 23 3.67 -3.81 3.33
CA LEU A 23 3.26 -4.25 1.99
C LEU A 23 4.33 -5.17 1.38
N ARG A 24 5.62 -4.89 1.61
CA ARG A 24 6.73 -5.72 1.12
C ARG A 24 6.77 -7.11 1.75
N ASP A 25 6.27 -7.27 2.97
CA ASP A 25 6.12 -8.60 3.56
C ASP A 25 5.11 -9.46 2.76
N ALA A 26 4.03 -8.85 2.28
CA ALA A 26 3.03 -9.54 1.46
C ALA A 26 3.43 -9.69 -0.01
N SER A 27 4.05 -8.67 -0.60
CA SER A 27 4.57 -8.67 -1.97
C SER A 27 5.88 -7.88 -2.02
N PRO A 28 7.05 -8.54 -2.10
CA PRO A 28 8.36 -7.88 -2.06
C PRO A 28 8.53 -6.81 -3.14
N ASP A 29 8.02 -7.08 -4.34
CA ASP A 29 8.04 -6.19 -5.50
C ASP A 29 6.83 -5.25 -5.57
N LEU A 30 5.95 -5.29 -4.56
CA LEU A 30 4.75 -4.45 -4.43
C LEU A 30 3.82 -4.56 -5.64
N VAL A 31 3.69 -5.78 -6.18
CA VAL A 31 2.79 -6.07 -7.28
C VAL A 31 1.36 -5.81 -6.80
N VAL A 32 0.72 -4.81 -7.39
CA VAL A 32 -0.62 -4.37 -6.98
C VAL A 32 -1.64 -5.52 -7.05
N SER A 33 -1.52 -6.39 -8.04
CA SER A 33 -2.36 -7.58 -8.16
C SER A 33 -2.19 -8.57 -7.00
N ASP A 34 -0.99 -8.71 -6.43
CA ASP A 34 -0.77 -9.58 -5.26
C ASP A 34 -1.30 -8.93 -3.98
N LEU A 35 -1.09 -7.62 -3.85
CA LEU A 35 -1.59 -6.83 -2.71
C LEU A 35 -3.12 -6.78 -2.66
N LEU A 36 -3.80 -6.77 -3.81
CA LEU A 36 -5.27 -6.70 -3.89
C LEU A 36 -5.94 -8.06 -4.14
N GLY A 37 -5.19 -9.04 -4.64
CA GLY A 37 -5.73 -10.33 -5.09
C GLY A 37 -5.49 -11.49 -4.11
N THR A 38 -4.69 -11.30 -3.07
CA THR A 38 -4.40 -12.35 -2.08
C THR A 38 -4.88 -11.97 -0.68
N ALA A 39 -5.26 -12.96 0.13
CA ALA A 39 -5.65 -12.72 1.52
C ALA A 39 -4.53 -12.03 2.31
N LYS A 40 -3.28 -12.46 2.11
CA LYS A 40 -2.09 -11.84 2.72
C LYS A 40 -1.91 -10.39 2.27
N GLY A 41 -2.08 -10.12 0.98
CA GLY A 41 -2.04 -8.78 0.41
C GLY A 41 -3.09 -7.85 1.01
N ILE A 42 -4.33 -8.33 1.10
CA ILE A 42 -5.45 -7.56 1.67
C ILE A 42 -5.19 -7.26 3.16
N GLU A 43 -4.69 -8.22 3.93
CA GLU A 43 -4.35 -7.99 5.34
C GLU A 43 -3.21 -6.97 5.50
N ALA A 44 -2.15 -7.08 4.69
CA ALA A 44 -1.07 -6.09 4.68
C ALA A 44 -1.56 -4.70 4.27
N LEU A 45 -2.48 -4.63 3.31
CA LEU A 45 -3.12 -3.38 2.90
C LEU A 45 -3.92 -2.78 4.06
N ILE A 46 -4.73 -3.56 4.77
CA ILE A 46 -5.47 -3.07 5.95
C ILE A 46 -4.50 -2.50 6.99
N GLN A 47 -3.39 -3.19 7.28
CA GLN A 47 -2.38 -2.69 8.22
C GLN A 47 -1.71 -1.41 7.72
N PHE A 48 -1.43 -1.31 6.41
CA PHE A 48 -0.91 -0.09 5.79
C PHE A 48 -1.90 1.07 5.94
N LEU A 49 -3.20 0.82 5.71
CA LEU A 49 -4.26 1.82 5.87
C LEU A 49 -4.47 2.24 7.34
N GLN A 50 -4.23 1.35 8.31
CA GLN A 50 -4.30 1.71 9.73
C GLN A 50 -3.14 2.60 10.16
N ARG A 51 -1.96 2.42 9.55
CA ARG A 51 -0.75 3.17 9.86
C ARG A 51 -0.64 4.48 9.09
N THR A 52 -1.35 4.61 7.97
CA THR A 52 -1.31 5.80 7.11
C THR A 52 -2.65 6.52 7.18
N GLU A 53 -2.64 7.85 7.15
CA GLU A 53 -3.88 8.63 6.96
C GLU A 53 -4.23 8.76 5.47
N ALA A 54 -3.62 7.94 4.61
CA ALA A 54 -3.64 8.05 3.14
C ALA A 54 -5.05 8.01 2.53
N PHE A 55 -6.02 7.47 3.25
CA PHE A 55 -7.40 7.32 2.78
C PHE A 55 -8.45 7.78 3.81
N LYS A 56 -8.03 8.54 4.84
CA LYS A 56 -8.99 9.22 5.72
C LYS A 56 -9.49 10.48 4.99
N LYS A 57 -10.81 10.62 4.92
CA LYS A 57 -11.50 11.79 4.37
C LYS A 57 -11.42 12.99 5.33
#